data_AF-A0AAW0L7Z9-F1
#
_entry.id   AF-A0AAW0L7Z9-F1
#
_cell.length_a   1.000
_cell.length_b   1.000
_cell.length_c   1.000
_cell.angle_alpha   90.00
_cell.angle_beta   90.00
_cell.angle_gamma   90.00
#
_symmetry.space_group_name_H-M   'P 1'
#
loop_
_entity.id
_entity.type
_entity.pdbx_description
1 polymer ?
#
loop_
_entity_poly.entity_id
_entity_poly.type
_entity_poly.pdbx_seq_one_letter_code
_entity_poly.pdbx_strand_id
1 'polypeptide(L)'
;MLHVAKAFIDKDYHPTIICRAYNKALEDAIAVLDKIAMSIDLKDRAMMLGLIKSCIGTKFTSQFGDLIADLALDATTTVGVDLGQGLREVDIKKYIKVEKVPGGQLEDSKVLKGVMINKDVIVPGKMRRKIVNPRIILLDCPLEYKKGENQTNAELVKEEDWSILLKMEEEYIESLCVQILKFKPDLVITEKGLSDLACHYLSKAGVSAIRRLRKTDPPPSKKKKILL
;
A
#
# COMPACT_ATOMS: atom_id res chain seq x y z
N MET A 1 23.88 30.39 6.32
CA MET A 1 23.14 31.44 7.06
C MET A 1 23.73 31.70 8.44
N LEU A 2 23.83 30.71 9.33
CA LEU A 2 24.33 30.94 10.71
C LEU A 2 25.77 31.49 10.79
N HIS A 3 26.67 31.03 9.91
CA HIS A 3 28.03 31.58 9.84
C HIS A 3 28.05 33.08 9.48
N VAL A 4 27.14 33.51 8.60
CA VAL A 4 26.99 34.92 8.20
C VAL A 4 26.31 35.73 9.31
N ALA A 5 25.36 35.13 10.04
CA ALA A 5 24.71 35.75 11.19
C ALA A 5 25.69 36.06 12.33
N LYS A 6 26.71 35.22 12.54
CA LYS A 6 27.74 35.42 13.57
C LYS A 6 28.43 36.79 13.47
N ALA A 7 28.74 37.23 12.26
CA ALA A 7 29.39 38.53 12.03
C ALA A 7 28.54 39.75 12.46
N PHE A 8 27.23 39.59 12.64
CA PHE A 8 26.35 40.63 13.18
C PHE A 8 26.23 40.55 14.70
N ILE A 9 26.33 39.35 15.27
CA ILE A 9 26.41 39.15 16.72
C ILE A 9 27.73 39.73 17.25
N ASP A 10 28.83 39.49 16.55
CA ASP A 10 30.16 40.07 16.87
C ASP A 10 30.19 41.61 16.74
N LYS A 11 29.15 42.20 16.12
CA LYS A 11 28.92 43.66 16.00
C LYS A 11 27.84 44.18 16.98
N ASP A 12 27.53 43.42 18.02
CA ASP A 12 26.57 43.76 19.08
C ASP A 12 25.11 44.00 18.64
N TYR A 13 24.68 43.40 17.51
CA TYR A 13 23.26 43.41 17.15
C TYR A 13 22.47 42.43 18.04
N HIS A 14 21.36 42.90 18.60
CA HIS A 14 20.50 42.05 19.43
C HIS A 14 19.94 40.87 18.62
N PRO A 15 20.02 39.61 19.10
CA PRO A 15 19.58 38.43 18.36
C PRO A 15 18.14 38.50 17.83
N THR A 16 17.22 39.09 18.59
CA THR A 16 15.82 39.29 18.15
C THR A 16 15.69 40.12 16.87
N ILE A 17 16.55 41.12 16.68
CA ILE A 17 16.54 41.97 15.49
C ILE A 17 17.01 41.14 14.28
N ILE A 18 18.05 40.33 14.47
CA ILE A 18 18.59 39.42 13.44
C ILE A 18 17.52 38.41 13.01
N CYS A 19 16.84 37.76 13.96
CA CYS A 19 15.75 36.83 13.67
C CYS A 19 14.60 37.49 12.89
N ARG A 20 14.18 38.70 13.32
CA ARG A 20 13.14 39.46 12.61
C ARG A 20 13.55 39.84 11.20
N ALA A 21 14.82 40.22 11.00
CA ALA A 21 15.35 40.55 9.69
C ALA A 21 15.40 39.33 8.75
N TYR A 22 15.78 38.15 9.24
CA TYR A 22 15.75 36.91 8.44
C TYR A 22 14.33 36.49 8.06
N ASN A 23 13.35 36.65 8.95
CA ASN A 23 11.94 36.40 8.61
C ASN A 23 11.44 37.35 7.53
N LYS A 24 11.77 38.65 7.62
CA LYS A 24 11.43 39.62 6.57
C LYS A 24 12.11 39.29 5.24
N ALA A 25 13.39 38.90 5.28
CA ALA A 25 14.12 38.48 4.08
C ALA A 25 13.54 37.20 3.45
N LEU A 26 13.00 36.28 4.27
CA LEU A 26 12.30 35.10 3.79
C LEU A 26 11.01 35.47 3.04
N GLU A 27 10.20 36.39 3.60
CA GLU A 27 8.99 36.89 2.94
C GLU A 27 9.32 37.55 1.59
N ASP A 28 10.33 38.43 1.57
CA ASP A 28 10.79 39.07 0.33
C ASP A 28 11.32 38.05 -0.69
N ALA A 29 12.04 37.02 -0.24
CA ALA A 29 12.55 35.97 -1.10
C ALA A 29 11.43 35.12 -1.73
N ILE A 30 10.37 34.79 -0.97
CA ILE A 30 9.19 34.08 -1.49
C ILE A 30 8.49 34.95 -2.55
N ALA A 31 8.31 36.24 -2.29
CA ALA A 31 7.69 37.16 -3.24
C ALA A 31 8.49 37.31 -4.56
N VAL A 32 9.82 37.17 -4.52
CA VAL A 32 10.66 37.13 -5.72
C VAL A 32 10.56 35.77 -6.42
N LEU A 33 10.53 34.66 -5.67
CA LEU A 33 10.35 33.33 -6.24
C LEU A 33 9.02 33.22 -7.01
N ASP A 34 7.94 33.78 -6.49
CA ASP A 34 6.64 33.79 -7.17
C ASP A 34 6.65 34.55 -8.50
N LYS A 35 7.51 35.57 -8.66
CA LYS A 35 7.68 36.32 -9.92
C LYS A 35 8.50 35.56 -10.96
N ILE A 36 9.38 34.67 -10.51
CA ILE A 36 10.25 33.85 -11.38
C ILE A 36 9.56 32.52 -11.72
N ALA A 37 8.62 32.07 -10.89
CA ALA A 37 7.89 30.83 -11.08
C ALA A 37 7.16 30.81 -12.43
N MET A 38 7.37 29.74 -13.19
CA MET A 38 6.69 29.49 -14.46
C MET A 38 5.58 28.46 -14.23
N SER A 39 4.39 28.70 -14.77
CA SER A 39 3.32 27.72 -14.77
C SER A 39 3.61 26.63 -15.81
N ILE A 40 3.30 25.39 -15.44
CA ILE A 40 3.60 24.21 -16.25
C ILE A 40 2.28 23.47 -16.47
N ASP A 41 2.03 23.04 -17.71
CA ASP A 41 0.88 22.19 -18.00
C ASP A 41 1.16 20.76 -17.55
N LEU A 42 0.29 20.22 -16.70
CA LEU A 42 0.39 18.87 -16.15
C LEU A 42 0.03 17.79 -17.18
N LYS A 43 -0.60 18.16 -18.30
CA LYS A 43 -0.97 17.24 -19.37
C LYS A 43 0.16 16.96 -20.35
N ASP A 44 1.15 17.85 -20.43
CA ASP A 44 2.29 17.65 -21.32
C ASP A 44 3.31 16.68 -20.71
N ARG A 45 3.27 15.45 -21.21
CA ARG A 45 4.18 14.38 -20.81
C ARG A 45 5.64 14.72 -21.09
N ALA A 46 5.95 15.40 -22.20
CA ALA A 46 7.33 15.68 -22.59
C ALA A 46 7.98 16.69 -21.64
N MET A 47 7.25 17.76 -21.30
CA MET A 47 7.70 18.76 -20.34
C MET A 47 7.89 18.16 -18.94
N MET A 48 6.95 17.33 -18.48
CA MET A 48 7.06 16.63 -17.20
C MET A 48 8.25 15.67 -17.14
N LEU A 49 8.51 14.93 -18.22
CA LEU A 49 9.70 14.07 -18.30
C LEU A 49 11.00 14.88 -18.20
N GLY A 50 11.08 16.04 -18.86
CA GLY A 50 12.24 16.93 -18.77
C GLY A 50 12.54 17.39 -17.33
N LEU A 51 11.50 17.75 -16.57
CA LEU A 51 11.62 18.12 -15.16
C LEU A 51 12.12 16.96 -14.31
N ILE A 52 11.51 15.79 -14.46
CA ILE A 52 11.87 14.59 -13.68
C ILE A 52 13.31 14.16 -13.99
N LYS A 53 13.72 14.19 -15.27
CA LYS A 53 15.10 13.90 -15.68
C LYS A 53 16.11 14.85 -15.04
N SER A 54 15.78 16.15 -14.97
CA SER A 54 16.63 17.16 -14.33
C SER A 54 16.88 16.85 -12.85
N CYS A 55 15.87 16.34 -12.13
CA CYS A 55 16.03 15.92 -10.74
C CYS A 55 16.83 14.61 -10.58
N ILE A 56 16.67 13.66 -11.50
CA ILE A 56 17.30 12.32 -11.42
C ILE A 56 18.77 12.35 -11.86
N GLY A 57 19.14 13.23 -12.79
CA GLY A 57 20.46 13.24 -13.43
C GLY A 57 21.65 13.37 -12.49
N THR A 58 21.46 13.85 -11.26
CA THR A 58 22.53 13.98 -10.24
C THR A 58 22.73 12.73 -9.38
N LYS A 59 21.81 11.76 -9.43
CA LYS A 59 21.78 10.59 -8.52
C LYS A 59 21.88 9.25 -9.23
N PHE A 60 21.56 9.19 -10.51
CA PHE A 60 21.51 7.93 -11.26
C PHE A 60 22.36 7.99 -12.53
N THR A 61 22.83 6.84 -12.99
CA THR A 61 23.50 6.72 -14.29
C THR A 61 22.55 7.16 -15.40
N SER A 62 23.03 8.05 -16.28
CA SER A 62 22.26 8.62 -17.39
C SER A 62 21.56 7.56 -18.25
N GLN A 63 22.14 6.36 -18.36
CA GLN A 63 21.61 5.23 -19.12
C GLN A 63 20.17 4.84 -18.75
N PHE A 64 19.79 4.98 -17.48
CA PHE A 64 18.48 4.53 -16.99
C PHE A 64 17.59 5.67 -16.48
N GLY A 65 18.05 6.91 -16.57
CA GLY A 65 17.30 8.08 -16.12
C GLY A 65 15.95 8.19 -16.83
N ASP A 66 15.91 7.83 -18.11
CA ASP A 66 14.70 7.88 -18.94
C ASP A 66 13.67 6.85 -18.48
N LEU A 67 14.09 5.60 -18.28
CA LEU A 67 13.21 4.53 -17.78
C LEU A 67 12.60 4.90 -16.43
N ILE A 68 13.41 5.39 -15.48
CA ILE A 68 12.92 5.75 -14.14
C ILE A 68 11.98 6.96 -14.21
N ALA A 69 12.26 7.94 -15.06
CA ALA A 69 11.40 9.10 -15.26
C ALA A 69 10.02 8.67 -15.81
N ASP A 70 9.99 7.75 -16.77
CA ASP A 70 8.76 7.19 -17.31
C ASP A 70 7.97 6.42 -16.25
N LEU A 71 8.64 5.55 -15.47
CA LEU A 71 7.98 4.80 -14.39
C LEU A 71 7.38 5.73 -13.33
N ALA A 72 8.10 6.79 -12.95
CA ALA A 72 7.62 7.76 -11.97
C ALA A 72 6.38 8.52 -12.48
N LEU A 73 6.39 8.94 -13.74
CA LEU A 73 5.27 9.66 -14.35
C LEU A 73 4.04 8.76 -14.51
N ASP A 74 4.23 7.52 -14.96
CA ASP A 74 3.14 6.56 -15.11
C ASP A 74 2.51 6.18 -13.76
N ALA A 75 3.33 6.02 -12.71
CA ALA A 75 2.85 5.71 -11.36
C ALA A 75 2.02 6.87 -10.75
N THR A 76 2.54 8.09 -10.83
CA THR A 76 1.84 9.30 -10.32
C THR A 76 0.56 9.58 -11.10
N THR A 77 0.58 9.42 -12.42
CA THR A 77 -0.61 9.57 -13.28
C THR A 77 -1.67 8.52 -12.99
N THR A 78 -1.29 7.30 -12.61
CA THR A 78 -2.24 6.21 -12.28
C THR A 78 -2.91 6.42 -10.92
N VAL A 79 -2.23 7.08 -9.99
CA VAL A 79 -2.70 7.27 -8.61
C VAL A 79 -3.45 8.58 -8.42
N GLY A 80 -3.12 9.63 -9.16
CA GLY A 80 -3.67 10.96 -8.92
C GLY A 80 -5.19 10.96 -8.98
N VAL A 81 -5.80 11.33 -7.84
CA VAL A 81 -7.25 11.43 -7.66
C VAL A 81 -7.65 12.87 -7.95
N ASP A 82 -8.61 13.05 -8.85
CA ASP A 82 -9.22 14.35 -9.06
C ASP A 82 -10.25 14.58 -7.95
N LEU A 83 -9.97 15.53 -7.07
CA LEU A 83 -10.87 15.91 -5.96
C LEU A 83 -12.01 16.83 -6.42
N GLY A 84 -12.06 17.16 -7.71
CA GLY A 84 -12.88 18.24 -8.25
C GLY A 84 -12.18 19.59 -8.15
N GLN A 85 -12.69 20.61 -8.87
CA GLN A 85 -12.11 21.97 -8.94
C GLN A 85 -10.67 22.04 -9.50
N GLY A 86 -10.23 21.04 -10.26
CA GLY A 86 -8.89 21.03 -10.86
C GLY A 86 -7.76 20.73 -9.88
N LEU A 87 -8.06 20.43 -8.60
CA LEU A 87 -7.09 19.94 -7.65
C LEU A 87 -6.93 18.43 -7.79
N ARG A 88 -5.70 18.03 -8.08
CA ARG A 88 -5.26 16.64 -8.16
C ARG A 88 -4.31 16.36 -7.02
N GLU A 89 -4.76 15.56 -6.06
CA GLU A 89 -3.92 15.13 -4.94
C GLU A 89 -3.31 13.76 -5.24
N VAL A 90 -2.02 13.64 -4.93
CA VAL A 90 -1.27 12.40 -5.10
C VAL A 90 -0.66 12.01 -3.76
N ASP A 91 -1.33 11.10 -3.04
CA ASP A 91 -0.72 10.49 -1.85
C ASP A 91 0.24 9.37 -2.27
N ILE A 92 1.51 9.75 -2.41
CA ILE A 92 2.60 8.84 -2.83
C ILE A 92 2.75 7.70 -1.81
N LYS A 93 2.65 7.98 -0.52
CA LYS A 93 2.99 7.02 0.54
C LYS A 93 1.95 5.90 0.67
N LYS A 94 0.67 6.20 0.45
CA LYS A 94 -0.40 5.20 0.58
C LYS A 94 -0.66 4.41 -0.70
N TYR A 95 -0.52 5.05 -1.86
CA TYR A 95 -0.97 4.44 -3.12
C TYR A 95 0.15 3.97 -4.05
N ILE A 96 1.39 4.46 -3.88
CA ILE A 96 2.53 4.01 -4.67
C ILE A 96 3.42 3.15 -3.78
N LYS A 97 3.40 1.84 -4.02
CA LYS A 97 4.27 0.88 -3.35
C LYS A 97 5.37 0.44 -4.30
N VAL A 98 6.62 0.62 -3.88
CA VAL A 98 7.79 0.13 -4.61
C VAL A 98 8.19 -1.22 -4.03
N GLU A 99 7.94 -2.29 -4.79
CA GLU A 99 8.36 -3.64 -4.44
C GLU A 99 9.61 -4.02 -5.25
N LYS A 100 10.61 -4.58 -4.56
CA LYS A 100 11.84 -5.06 -5.19
C LYS A 100 11.74 -6.58 -5.34
N VAL A 101 11.67 -7.04 -6.58
CA VAL A 101 11.66 -8.47 -6.90
C VAL A 101 13.09 -8.88 -7.23
N PRO A 102 13.66 -9.90 -6.57
CA PRO A 102 15.01 -10.37 -6.89
C PRO A 102 15.04 -11.04 -8.26
N GLY A 103 16.08 -10.76 -9.04
CA GLY A 103 16.25 -11.24 -10.42
C GLY A 103 15.87 -10.19 -11.47
N GLY A 104 16.02 -10.55 -12.74
CA GLY A 104 15.75 -9.67 -13.89
C GLY A 104 16.80 -8.57 -14.12
N GLN A 105 16.59 -7.78 -15.16
CA GLN A 105 17.34 -6.55 -15.43
C GLN A 105 16.54 -5.31 -15.03
N LEU A 106 17.21 -4.16 -14.92
CA LEU A 106 16.52 -2.90 -14.59
C LEU A 106 15.43 -2.57 -15.62
N GLU A 107 15.67 -2.89 -16.89
CA GLU A 107 14.78 -2.68 -18.04
C GLU A 107 13.47 -3.49 -17.95
N ASP A 108 13.45 -4.58 -17.17
CA ASP A 108 12.25 -5.38 -16.94
C ASP A 108 11.28 -4.72 -15.94
N SER A 109 11.71 -3.64 -15.28
CA SER A 109 10.90 -2.90 -14.30
C SER A 109 9.73 -2.21 -14.99
N LYS A 110 8.51 -2.46 -14.49
CA LYS A 110 7.28 -1.89 -15.05
C LYS A 110 6.34 -1.42 -13.95
N VAL A 111 5.56 -0.37 -14.24
CA VAL A 111 4.46 0.06 -13.36
C VAL A 111 3.29 -0.89 -13.55
N LEU A 112 2.96 -1.65 -12.50
CA LEU A 112 1.75 -2.47 -12.47
C LEU A 112 0.55 -1.60 -12.07
N LYS A 113 -0.48 -1.54 -12.93
CA LYS A 113 -1.75 -0.84 -12.66
C LYS A 113 -2.64 -1.68 -11.73
N GLY A 114 -2.18 -1.89 -10.50
CA GLY A 114 -2.83 -2.74 -9.51
C GLY A 114 -2.01 -2.81 -8.22
N VAL A 115 -2.31 -3.80 -7.39
CA VAL A 115 -1.52 -4.09 -6.19
C VAL A 115 -0.81 -5.42 -6.40
N MET A 116 0.50 -5.43 -6.14
CA MET A 116 1.30 -6.64 -6.08
C MET A 116 1.40 -7.09 -4.63
N ILE A 117 1.07 -8.37 -4.38
CA ILE A 117 1.17 -8.99 -3.07
C ILE A 117 2.15 -10.15 -3.20
N ASN A 118 3.31 -10.05 -2.54
CA ASN A 118 4.31 -11.12 -2.55
C ASN A 118 3.93 -12.22 -1.54
N LYS A 119 2.86 -12.96 -1.85
CA LYS A 119 2.37 -14.10 -1.06
C LYS A 119 1.78 -15.16 -1.97
N ASP A 120 2.04 -16.41 -1.63
CA ASP A 120 1.44 -17.55 -2.31
C ASP A 120 0.07 -17.91 -1.73
N VAL A 121 -0.71 -18.66 -2.51
CA VAL A 121 -1.93 -19.31 -2.05
C VAL A 121 -1.61 -20.36 -0.98
N ILE A 122 -2.52 -20.53 -0.02
CA ILE A 122 -2.23 -21.36 1.17
C ILE A 122 -2.05 -22.84 0.82
N VAL A 123 -2.88 -23.36 -0.08
CA VAL A 123 -2.82 -24.78 -0.51
C VAL A 123 -2.42 -24.84 -1.98
N PRO A 124 -1.11 -24.87 -2.29
CA PRO A 124 -0.63 -24.97 -3.66
C PRO A 124 -1.11 -26.28 -4.30
N GLY A 125 -1.62 -26.20 -5.53
CA GLY A 125 -2.09 -27.35 -6.32
C GLY A 125 -3.60 -27.57 -6.30
N LYS A 126 -4.29 -27.30 -5.17
CA LYS A 126 -5.76 -27.37 -5.09
C LYS A 126 -6.44 -26.02 -5.35
N MET A 127 -5.81 -24.92 -4.94
CA MET A 127 -6.30 -23.57 -5.17
C MET A 127 -5.89 -23.06 -6.55
N ARG A 128 -6.73 -22.21 -7.16
CA ARG A 128 -6.49 -21.65 -8.49
C ARG A 128 -5.40 -20.58 -8.40
N ARG A 129 -4.33 -20.74 -9.19
CA ARG A 129 -3.24 -19.75 -9.24
C ARG A 129 -3.56 -18.53 -10.09
N LYS A 130 -4.37 -18.70 -11.14
CA LYS A 130 -4.74 -17.62 -12.06
C LYS A 130 -6.25 -17.55 -12.18
N ILE A 131 -6.79 -16.38 -11.86
CA ILE A 131 -8.22 -16.09 -11.94
C ILE A 131 -8.38 -14.81 -12.74
N VAL A 132 -9.14 -14.86 -13.84
CA VAL A 132 -9.40 -13.69 -14.67
C VAL A 132 -10.61 -12.95 -14.10
N ASN A 133 -10.43 -11.66 -13.76
CA ASN A 133 -11.45 -10.80 -13.13
C ASN A 133 -12.06 -11.41 -11.84
N PRO A 134 -11.24 -11.70 -10.81
CA PRO A 134 -11.73 -12.34 -9.59
C PRO A 134 -12.67 -11.43 -8.80
N ARG A 135 -13.68 -12.03 -8.16
CA ARG A 135 -14.40 -11.41 -7.05
C ARG A 135 -13.62 -11.58 -5.76
N ILE A 136 -13.16 -10.45 -5.21
CA ILE A 136 -12.23 -10.41 -4.08
C ILE A 136 -12.98 -9.96 -2.83
N ILE A 137 -12.83 -10.71 -1.74
CA ILE A 137 -13.29 -10.32 -0.40
C ILE A 137 -12.07 -10.06 0.49
N LEU A 138 -12.07 -8.90 1.14
CA LEU A 138 -11.08 -8.52 2.15
C LEU A 138 -11.71 -8.71 3.53
N LEU A 139 -11.04 -9.49 4.39
CA LEU A 139 -11.50 -9.79 5.74
C LEU A 139 -10.46 -9.33 6.77
N ASP A 140 -10.91 -8.52 7.71
CA ASP A 140 -10.12 -8.09 8.87
C ASP A 140 -10.19 -9.12 10.02
N CYS A 141 -11.15 -10.06 9.93
CA CYS A 141 -11.31 -11.15 10.90
C CYS A 141 -10.38 -12.34 10.58
N PRO A 142 -9.92 -13.08 11.60
CA PRO A 142 -9.26 -14.36 11.38
C PRO A 142 -10.31 -15.44 11.09
N LEU A 143 -9.97 -16.38 10.22
CA LEU A 143 -10.76 -17.59 9.97
C LEU A 143 -10.19 -18.75 10.78
N GLU A 144 -10.13 -18.54 12.08
CA GLU A 144 -9.60 -19.47 13.08
C GLU A 144 -10.53 -19.44 14.30
N TYR A 145 -10.58 -20.54 15.04
CA TYR A 145 -11.34 -20.57 16.28
C TYR A 145 -10.71 -19.60 17.29
N LYS A 146 -11.48 -18.58 17.67
CA LYS A 146 -11.04 -17.64 18.70
C LYS A 146 -11.47 -18.16 20.05
N LYS A 147 -10.49 -18.34 20.93
CA LYS A 147 -10.76 -18.46 22.36
C LYS A 147 -11.39 -17.16 22.85
N GLY A 148 -12.40 -17.27 23.71
CA GLY A 148 -13.03 -16.10 24.32
C GLY A 148 -11.99 -15.23 25.03
N GLU A 149 -12.16 -13.91 24.99
CA GLU A 149 -11.27 -12.97 25.69
C GLU A 149 -11.41 -13.08 27.22
N ASN A 150 -12.59 -13.50 27.70
CA ASN A 150 -12.82 -13.83 29.10
C ASN A 150 -12.34 -15.26 29.42
N GLN A 151 -11.96 -15.50 30.67
CA GLN A 151 -11.60 -16.84 31.18
C GLN A 151 -12.76 -17.81 30.94
N THR A 152 -12.69 -18.53 29.83
CA THR A 152 -13.66 -19.55 29.45
C THR A 152 -13.08 -20.88 29.90
N ASN A 153 -13.52 -21.35 31.07
CA ASN A 153 -13.10 -22.64 31.59
C ASN A 153 -14.01 -23.72 30.99
N ALA A 154 -13.42 -24.65 30.24
CA ALA A 154 -14.09 -25.86 29.81
C ALA A 154 -13.76 -26.95 30.83
N GLU A 155 -14.76 -27.41 31.58
CA GLU A 155 -14.65 -28.55 32.47
C GLU A 155 -14.97 -29.81 31.69
N LEU A 156 -14.02 -30.75 31.66
CA LEU A 156 -14.13 -31.99 30.91
C LEU A 156 -14.16 -33.14 31.91
N VAL A 157 -15.30 -33.81 32.00
CA VAL A 157 -15.53 -34.87 32.99
C VAL A 157 -15.53 -36.23 32.31
N LYS A 158 -16.05 -36.31 31.07
CA LYS A 158 -16.12 -37.54 30.28
C LYS A 158 -15.23 -37.44 29.04
N GLU A 159 -14.77 -38.59 28.57
CA GLU A 159 -14.00 -38.69 27.32
C GLU A 159 -14.82 -38.25 26.10
N GLU A 160 -16.14 -38.45 26.13
CA GLU A 160 -17.09 -38.01 25.10
C GLU A 160 -17.13 -36.48 24.95
N ASP A 161 -16.94 -35.73 26.05
CA ASP A 161 -16.96 -34.27 26.05
C ASP A 161 -15.83 -33.70 25.17
N TRP A 162 -14.71 -34.41 25.07
CA TRP A 162 -13.59 -34.03 24.21
C TRP A 162 -13.97 -34.07 22.73
N SER A 163 -14.72 -35.09 22.31
CA SER A 163 -15.18 -35.25 20.93
C SER A 163 -16.22 -34.20 20.56
N ILE A 164 -17.08 -33.81 21.51
CA ILE A 164 -18.08 -32.77 21.31
C ILE A 164 -17.41 -31.41 21.11
N LEU A 165 -16.40 -31.08 21.92
CA LEU A 165 -15.67 -29.82 21.81
C LEU A 165 -14.98 -29.67 20.45
N LEU A 166 -14.34 -30.73 19.96
CA LEU A 166 -13.74 -30.76 18.62
C LEU A 166 -14.78 -30.52 17.51
N LYS A 167 -15.95 -31.15 17.60
CA LYS A 167 -17.05 -30.92 16.64
C LYS A 167 -17.57 -29.49 16.67
N MET A 168 -17.71 -28.90 17.86
CA MET A 168 -18.12 -27.49 17.98
C MET A 168 -17.13 -26.53 17.32
N GLU A 169 -15.83 -26.81 17.43
CA GLU A 169 -14.79 -26.03 16.74
C GLU A 169 -14.92 -26.16 15.20
N GLU A 170 -15.14 -27.38 14.71
CA GLU A 170 -15.34 -27.64 13.27
C GLU A 170 -16.59 -26.95 12.72
N GLU A 171 -17.73 -27.09 13.40
CA GLU A 171 -19.02 -26.47 13.02
C GLU A 171 -18.92 -24.94 13.01
N TYR A 172 -18.20 -24.36 13.98
CA TYR A 172 -17.97 -22.92 14.02
C TYR A 172 -17.25 -22.43 12.76
N ILE A 173 -16.14 -23.09 12.40
CA ILE A 173 -15.35 -22.73 11.21
C ILE A 173 -16.16 -22.97 9.93
N GLU A 174 -16.92 -24.06 9.85
CA GLU A 174 -17.78 -24.37 8.71
C GLU A 174 -18.83 -23.27 8.51
N SER A 175 -19.50 -22.85 9.58
CA SER A 175 -20.54 -21.80 9.52
C SER A 175 -20.00 -20.47 8.97
N LEU A 176 -18.78 -20.08 9.38
CA LEU A 176 -18.09 -18.89 8.87
C LEU A 176 -17.76 -19.03 7.38
N CYS A 177 -17.24 -20.17 6.96
CA CYS A 177 -16.93 -20.44 5.55
C CYS A 177 -18.21 -20.40 4.70
N VAL A 178 -19.32 -20.99 5.17
CA VAL A 178 -20.61 -20.96 4.48
C VAL A 178 -21.11 -19.52 4.31
N GLN A 179 -20.97 -18.67 5.31
CA GLN A 179 -21.33 -17.25 5.20
C GLN A 179 -20.52 -16.52 4.12
N ILE A 180 -19.21 -16.77 4.04
CA ILE A 180 -18.34 -16.21 2.99
C ILE A 180 -18.74 -16.72 1.61
N LEU A 181 -19.04 -18.02 1.49
CA LEU A 181 -19.42 -18.65 0.24
C LEU A 181 -20.75 -18.15 -0.33
N LYS A 182 -21.67 -17.65 0.50
CA LYS A 182 -22.94 -17.02 0.03
C LYS A 182 -22.68 -15.85 -0.92
N PHE A 183 -21.59 -15.11 -0.73
CA PHE A 183 -21.21 -13.98 -1.58
C PHE A 183 -20.57 -14.41 -2.92
N LYS A 184 -20.31 -15.71 -3.11
CA LYS A 184 -19.64 -16.29 -4.28
C LYS A 184 -18.31 -15.58 -4.63
N PRO A 185 -17.34 -15.52 -3.68
CA PRO A 185 -16.01 -14.99 -3.97
C PRO A 185 -15.16 -15.98 -4.76
N ASP A 186 -14.23 -15.46 -5.56
CA ASP A 186 -13.18 -16.26 -6.20
C ASP A 186 -11.88 -16.23 -5.38
N LEU A 187 -11.64 -15.12 -4.67
CA LEU A 187 -10.45 -14.87 -3.87
C LEU A 187 -10.84 -14.26 -2.52
N VAL A 188 -10.35 -14.86 -1.43
CA VAL A 188 -10.50 -14.34 -0.07
C VAL A 188 -9.12 -13.95 0.45
N ILE A 189 -9.00 -12.72 0.94
CA ILE A 189 -7.78 -12.20 1.51
C ILE A 189 -8.07 -11.87 2.97
N THR A 190 -7.36 -12.51 3.90
CA THR A 190 -7.45 -12.22 5.32
C THR A 190 -6.23 -11.43 5.79
N GLU A 191 -6.46 -10.41 6.62
CA GLU A 191 -5.39 -9.69 7.33
C GLU A 191 -4.72 -10.59 8.38
N LYS A 192 -5.51 -11.51 8.95
CA LYS A 192 -5.08 -12.39 10.05
C LYS A 192 -4.81 -13.82 9.57
N GLY A 193 -4.79 -14.75 10.51
CA GLY A 193 -4.62 -16.17 10.26
C GLY A 193 -5.83 -16.81 9.56
N LEU A 194 -5.60 -18.03 9.08
CA LEU A 194 -6.58 -18.86 8.40
C LEU A 194 -6.26 -20.32 8.78
N SER A 195 -7.23 -20.99 9.39
CA SER A 195 -7.12 -22.37 9.86
C SER A 195 -7.07 -23.36 8.70
N ASP A 196 -6.40 -24.50 8.88
CA ASP A 196 -6.31 -25.55 7.86
C ASP A 196 -7.68 -26.14 7.51
N LEU A 197 -8.61 -26.21 8.47
CA LEU A 197 -9.99 -26.63 8.24
C LEU A 197 -10.73 -25.64 7.32
N ALA A 198 -10.55 -24.34 7.56
CA ALA A 198 -11.09 -23.28 6.70
C ALA A 198 -10.48 -23.36 5.28
N CYS A 199 -9.18 -23.65 5.17
CA CYS A 199 -8.53 -23.88 3.87
C CYS A 199 -9.20 -25.02 3.10
N HIS A 200 -9.51 -26.13 3.79
CA HIS A 200 -10.14 -27.30 3.19
C HIS A 200 -11.53 -26.97 2.65
N TYR A 201 -12.38 -26.30 3.44
CA TYR A 201 -13.72 -25.90 3.00
C TYR A 201 -13.68 -24.91 1.83
N LEU A 202 -12.83 -23.88 1.90
CA LEU A 202 -12.67 -22.90 0.81
C LEU A 202 -12.11 -23.56 -0.47
N SER A 203 -11.14 -24.47 -0.32
CA SER A 203 -10.57 -25.20 -1.45
C SER A 203 -11.58 -26.13 -2.10
N LYS A 204 -12.43 -26.82 -1.33
CA LYS A 204 -13.51 -27.67 -1.85
C LYS A 204 -14.54 -26.87 -2.64
N ALA A 205 -14.80 -25.63 -2.22
CA ALA A 205 -15.65 -24.69 -2.94
C ALA A 205 -14.96 -24.00 -4.14
N GLY A 206 -13.67 -24.27 -4.37
CA GLY A 206 -12.90 -23.68 -5.47
C GLY A 206 -12.47 -22.23 -5.27
N VAL A 207 -12.51 -21.74 -4.02
CA VAL A 207 -12.11 -20.38 -3.65
C VAL A 207 -10.65 -20.36 -3.23
N SER A 208 -9.88 -19.41 -3.75
CA SER A 208 -8.47 -19.25 -3.36
C SER A 208 -8.36 -18.32 -2.16
N ALA A 209 -7.44 -18.62 -1.25
CA ALA A 209 -7.27 -17.85 -0.03
C ALA A 209 -5.81 -17.40 0.17
N ILE A 210 -5.63 -16.16 0.65
CA ILE A 210 -4.34 -15.58 1.03
C ILE A 210 -4.46 -15.08 2.47
N ARG A 211 -3.48 -15.42 3.32
CA ARG A 211 -3.49 -15.06 4.75
C ARG A 211 -2.46 -13.99 5.12
N ARG A 212 -2.67 -13.35 6.27
CA ARG A 212 -1.74 -12.45 6.98
C ARG A 212 -1.41 -11.11 6.30
N LEU A 213 -2.27 -10.57 5.43
CA LEU A 213 -1.97 -9.33 4.68
C LEU A 213 -1.71 -8.15 5.64
N ARG A 214 -0.73 -7.28 5.37
CA ARG A 214 -0.54 -6.08 6.23
C ARG A 214 -1.66 -5.08 5.95
N LYS A 215 -2.09 -4.32 6.97
CA LYS A 215 -3.08 -3.23 6.83
C LYS A 215 -2.69 -2.10 5.88
N THR A 216 -1.41 -1.98 5.55
CA THR A 216 -0.90 -1.00 4.58
C THR A 216 -1.01 -1.48 3.14
N ASP A 217 -1.20 -2.78 2.94
CA ASP A 217 -1.27 -3.41 1.62
C ASP A 217 -2.70 -3.60 1.04
N PRO A 218 -3.83 -3.48 1.78
CA PRO A 218 -5.13 -3.70 1.17
C PRO A 218 -5.41 -2.56 0.20
N PRO A 219 -5.92 -2.86 -1.00
CA PRO A 219 -6.24 -1.83 -1.96
C PRO A 219 -7.29 -0.87 -1.37
N PRO A 220 -7.20 0.44 -1.63
CA PRO A 220 -8.31 1.35 -1.37
C PRO A 220 -9.54 0.80 -2.07
N SER A 221 -10.57 0.53 -1.27
CA SER A 221 -11.81 -0.09 -1.71
C SER A 221 -12.44 0.74 -2.83
N LYS A 222 -12.49 0.11 -4.01
CA LYS A 222 -13.32 0.37 -5.22
C LYS A 222 -12.47 0.25 -6.50
N LYS A 223 -12.67 -0.86 -7.22
CA LYS A 223 -12.38 -1.03 -8.66
C LYS A 223 -10.90 -0.99 -9.12
N LYS A 224 -9.95 -1.60 -8.40
CA LYS A 224 -8.61 -1.87 -8.97
C LYS A 224 -8.35 -3.37 -9.08
N LYS A 225 -7.99 -3.82 -10.28
CA LYS A 225 -7.63 -5.22 -10.57
C LYS A 225 -6.40 -5.59 -9.72
N ILE A 226 -6.52 -6.65 -8.93
CA ILE A 226 -5.36 -7.31 -8.33
C ILE A 226 -4.81 -8.25 -9.41
N LEU A 227 -3.56 -8.05 -9.80
CA LEU A 227 -2.82 -9.01 -10.61
C LEU A 227 -2.05 -9.89 -9.63
N LEU A 228 -2.52 -11.12 -9.45
CA LEU A 228 -1.79 -12.21 -8.80
C LEU A 228 -0.93 -12.92 -9.85
#